data_AF-A0A9E5N2W7-F1
#
_entry.id   AF-A0A9E5N2W7-F1
#
_cell.length_a   1.000
_cell.length_b   1.000
_cell.length_c   1.000
_cell.angle_alpha   90.00
_cell.angle_beta   90.00
_cell.angle_gamma   90.00
#
_symmetry.space_group_name_H-M   'P 1'
#
loop_
_entity.id
_entity.type
_entity.pdbx_description
1 polymer ?
#
loop_
_entity_poly.entity_id
_entity_poly.type
_entity_poly.pdbx_seq_one_letter_code
_entity_poly.pdbx_strand_id
1 'polypeptide(L)'
;GFEAWAALTVGVRLPLDFSPEEWYAALHRLVAGAEVVPSGYPTRAYRSEKNTPLVRGFLAGIRAAGGKPGFVLKTGTADLNIVGPAWGCPAVAYGPGDSALDHTPDE
;
A
#
# COMPACT_ATOMS: atom_id res chain seq x y z
N GLY A 1 -32.49 -9.18 -31.52
CA GLY A 1 -31.63 -7.99 -31.31
C GLY A 1 -30.29 -8.48 -30.82
N PHE A 2 -29.22 -7.71 -31.01
CA PHE A 2 -27.90 -8.03 -30.46
C PHE A 2 -27.69 -7.24 -29.17
N GLU A 3 -27.23 -7.92 -28.13
CA GLU A 3 -26.74 -7.30 -26.88
C GLU A 3 -25.22 -7.42 -26.84
N ALA A 4 -24.55 -6.39 -26.32
CA ALA A 4 -23.10 -6.37 -26.13
C ALA A 4 -22.77 -6.01 -24.69
N TRP A 5 -21.70 -6.61 -24.15
CA TRP A 5 -21.25 -6.39 -22.79
C TRP A 5 -19.72 -6.28 -22.74
N ALA A 6 -19.20 -5.68 -21.67
CA ALA A 6 -17.78 -5.59 -21.37
C ALA A 6 -17.56 -5.74 -19.86
N ALA A 7 -16.40 -6.25 -19.47
CA ALA A 7 -15.98 -6.38 -18.08
C ALA A 7 -14.58 -5.78 -17.91
N LEU A 8 -14.33 -5.15 -16.76
CA LEU A 8 -13.04 -4.55 -16.43
C LEU A 8 -12.61 -4.99 -15.03
N THR A 9 -11.33 -5.35 -14.90
CA THR A 9 -10.68 -5.55 -13.60
C THR A 9 -9.82 -4.33 -13.31
N VAL A 10 -10.09 -3.64 -12.21
CA VAL A 10 -9.40 -2.40 -11.84
C VAL A 10 -8.74 -2.58 -10.47
N GLY A 11 -7.40 -2.50 -10.43
CA GLY A 11 -6.63 -2.44 -9.20
C GLY A 11 -6.27 -1.00 -8.87
N VAL A 12 -6.48 -0.58 -7.61
CA VAL A 12 -6.21 0.80 -7.16
C VAL A 12 -5.44 0.79 -5.85
N ARG A 13 -4.50 1.72 -5.71
CA ARG A 13 -3.79 2.01 -4.46
C ARG A 13 -4.34 3.31 -3.89
N LEU A 14 -4.78 3.29 -2.64
CA LEU A 14 -5.45 4.42 -2.01
C LEU A 14 -4.47 5.25 -1.17
N PRO A 15 -4.66 6.59 -1.08
CA PRO A 15 -3.92 7.42 -0.14
C PRO A 15 -4.41 7.22 1.31
N LEU A 16 -3.73 7.83 2.28
CA LEU A 16 -4.02 7.66 3.72
C LEU A 16 -5.37 8.23 4.14
N ASP A 17 -5.82 9.27 3.46
CA ASP A 17 -7.05 10.02 3.72
C ASP A 17 -8.24 9.52 2.90
N PHE A 18 -8.12 8.36 2.25
CA PHE A 18 -9.19 7.80 1.44
C PHE A 18 -9.31 6.29 1.65
N SER A 19 -10.42 5.89 2.27
CA SER A 19 -10.67 4.51 2.64
C SER A 19 -11.24 3.67 1.49
N PRO A 20 -11.11 2.33 1.56
CA PRO A 20 -11.77 1.44 0.61
C PRO A 20 -13.28 1.65 0.52
N GLU A 21 -13.94 1.94 1.64
CA GLU A 21 -15.38 2.20 1.68
C GLU A 21 -15.74 3.48 0.90
N GLU A 22 -14.96 4.56 1.08
CA GLU A 22 -15.15 5.81 0.34
C GLU A 22 -14.87 5.64 -1.16
N TRP A 23 -13.87 4.81 -1.51
CA TRP A 23 -13.58 4.46 -2.90
C TRP A 23 -14.75 3.76 -3.58
N TYR A 24 -15.30 2.70 -2.97
CA TYR A 24 -16.46 2.01 -3.54
C TYR A 24 -17.68 2.91 -3.63
N ALA A 25 -17.94 3.74 -2.61
CA ALA A 25 -19.03 4.72 -2.64
C ALA A 25 -18.86 5.73 -3.79
N ALA A 26 -17.63 6.20 -4.05
CA ALA A 26 -17.33 7.06 -5.18
C ALA A 26 -17.50 6.35 -6.53
N LEU A 27 -17.02 5.11 -6.63
CA LEU A 27 -17.13 4.30 -7.84
C LEU A 27 -18.59 4.04 -8.20
N HIS A 28 -19.43 3.61 -7.24
CA HIS A 28 -20.87 3.40 -7.48
C HIS A 28 -21.60 4.65 -7.97
N ARG A 29 -21.21 5.85 -7.49
CA ARG A 29 -21.78 7.11 -8.00
C ARG A 29 -21.34 7.39 -9.44
N LEU A 30 -20.12 7.00 -9.82
CA LEU A 30 -19.58 7.22 -11.15
C LEU A 30 -20.17 6.27 -12.20
N VAL A 31 -20.46 5.02 -11.83
CA VAL A 31 -20.87 3.96 -12.78
C VAL A 31 -22.31 3.48 -12.56
N ALA A 32 -23.27 4.41 -12.48
CA ALA A 32 -24.67 4.15 -12.12
C ALA A 32 -25.43 3.08 -12.95
N GLY A 33 -24.88 2.55 -14.03
CA GLY A 33 -25.44 1.47 -14.85
C GLY A 33 -24.58 0.20 -14.97
N ALA A 34 -23.51 0.09 -14.19
CA ALA A 34 -22.63 -1.08 -14.19
C ALA A 34 -22.66 -1.80 -12.84
N GLU A 35 -22.51 -3.13 -12.88
CA GLU A 35 -22.27 -3.92 -11.68
C GLU A 35 -20.83 -3.71 -11.21
N VAL A 36 -20.67 -3.42 -9.91
CA VAL A 36 -19.35 -3.29 -9.27
C VAL A 36 -19.23 -4.38 -8.22
N VAL A 37 -18.29 -5.30 -8.43
CA VAL A 37 -18.02 -6.41 -7.53
C VAL A 37 -16.65 -6.18 -6.87
N PRO A 38 -16.58 -6.03 -5.54
CA PRO A 38 -15.31 -6.01 -4.82
C PRO A 38 -14.53 -7.30 -5.06
N SER A 39 -13.23 -7.17 -5.32
CA SER A 39 -12.33 -8.30 -5.50
C SER A 39 -11.15 -8.20 -4.55
N GLY A 40 -10.75 -9.33 -3.96
CA GLY A 40 -9.67 -9.42 -2.99
C GLY A 40 -10.03 -8.84 -1.61
N TYR A 41 -8.99 -8.50 -0.84
CA TYR A 41 -9.14 -7.92 0.50
C TYR A 41 -8.92 -6.39 0.45
N PRO A 42 -9.97 -5.58 0.62
CA PRO A 42 -9.84 -4.12 0.61
C PRO A 42 -8.95 -3.67 1.77
N THR A 43 -7.79 -3.13 1.44
CA THR A 43 -6.74 -2.83 2.43
C THR A 43 -6.54 -1.33 2.56
N ARG A 44 -6.59 -0.80 3.78
CA ARG A 44 -6.32 0.61 4.06
C ARG A 44 -4.84 0.93 3.87
N ALA A 45 -4.56 2.16 3.42
CA ALA A 45 -3.20 2.68 3.45
C ALA A 45 -2.70 2.78 4.90
N TYR A 46 -1.42 2.52 5.10
CA TYR A 46 -0.78 2.56 6.41
C TYR A 46 0.53 3.34 6.34
N ARG A 47 0.80 4.12 7.39
CA ARG A 47 2.05 4.87 7.55
C ARG A 47 2.51 4.78 8.98
N SER A 48 3.70 4.23 9.18
CA SER A 48 4.35 4.20 10.49
C SER A 48 4.84 5.58 10.93
N GLU A 49 4.87 5.79 12.24
CA GLU A 49 5.46 6.96 12.87
C GLU A 49 6.97 7.09 12.64
N LYS A 50 7.43 8.30 12.30
CA LYS A 50 8.85 8.57 12.01
C LYS A 50 9.71 8.68 13.27
N ASN A 51 9.11 8.92 14.44
CA ASN A 51 9.84 9.15 15.68
C ASN A 51 9.50 8.12 16.74
N THR A 52 10.06 6.91 16.59
CA THR A 52 9.92 5.81 17.55
C THR A 52 11.30 5.29 17.95
N PRO A 53 11.43 4.60 19.09
CA PRO A 53 12.68 3.91 19.45
C PRO A 53 13.16 2.96 18.35
N LEU A 54 12.25 2.20 17.73
CA LEU A 54 12.55 1.30 16.61
C LEU A 54 13.18 2.05 15.43
N VAL A 55 12.54 3.12 14.97
CA VAL A 55 13.05 3.94 13.85
C VAL A 55 14.42 4.52 14.17
N ARG A 56 14.61 5.07 15.37
CA ARG A 56 15.92 5.61 15.80
C ARG A 56 17.01 4.53 15.79
N GLY A 57 16.67 3.31 16.21
CA GLY A 57 17.57 2.15 16.13
C GLY A 57 18.03 1.85 14.70
N PHE A 58 17.09 1.79 13.74
CA PHE A 58 17.44 1.59 12.33
C PHE A 58 18.30 2.73 11.77
N LEU A 59 17.94 3.99 12.03
CA LEU A 59 18.72 5.14 11.57
C LEU A 59 20.15 5.13 12.13
N ALA A 60 20.33 4.73 13.40
CA ALA A 60 21.64 4.61 14.02
C ALA A 60 22.44 3.44 13.42
N GLY A 61 21.82 2.27 13.27
CA GLY A 61 22.45 1.08 12.69
C GLY A 61 22.94 1.31 11.26
N ILE A 62 22.12 1.93 10.41
CA ILE A 62 22.51 2.26 9.02
C ILE A 62 23.72 3.20 8.99
N ARG A 63 23.76 4.22 9.85
CA ARG A 63 24.91 5.14 9.93
C ARG A 63 26.16 4.45 10.44
N ALA A 64 26.04 3.57 11.43
CA ALA A 64 27.16 2.80 11.96
C ALA A 64 27.78 1.87 10.89
N ALA A 65 26.96 1.39 9.95
CA ALA A 65 27.41 0.63 8.78
C ALA A 65 27.93 1.51 7.63
N GLY A 66 28.11 2.83 7.82
CA GLY A 66 28.58 3.77 6.80
C GLY A 66 27.52 4.25 5.81
N GLY A 67 26.25 3.87 6.00
CA GLY A 67 25.13 4.25 5.14
C GLY A 67 24.55 5.64 5.45
N LYS A 68 23.78 6.18 4.50
CA LYS A 68 22.98 7.40 4.66
C LYS A 68 21.48 7.05 4.67
N PRO A 69 20.82 6.99 5.84
CA PRO A 69 19.43 6.56 5.88
C PRO A 69 18.49 7.61 5.31
N GLY A 70 17.43 7.15 4.63
CA GLY A 70 16.33 7.97 4.14
C GLY A 70 14.98 7.30 4.44
N PHE A 71 13.94 8.09 4.63
CA PHE A 71 12.58 7.57 4.74
C PHE A 71 11.97 7.40 3.35
N VAL A 72 11.39 6.23 3.09
CA VAL A 72 10.71 5.91 1.84
C VAL A 72 9.26 5.57 2.14
N LEU A 73 8.35 6.07 1.30
CA LEU A 73 6.97 5.61 1.25
C LEU A 73 6.84 4.71 0.03
N LYS A 74 6.41 3.47 0.23
CA LYS A 74 6.17 2.52 -0.86
C LYS A 74 4.73 2.72 -1.35
N THR A 75 4.56 2.71 -2.67
CA THR A 75 3.26 2.88 -3.33
C THR A 75 2.47 1.57 -3.41
N GLY A 76 3.15 0.43 -3.27
CA GLY A 76 2.54 -0.88 -3.11
C GLY A 76 1.92 -1.10 -1.72
N THR A 77 1.14 -2.17 -1.61
CA THR A 77 0.62 -2.67 -0.33
C THR A 77 1.57 -3.73 0.21
N ALA A 78 1.72 -3.82 1.52
CA ALA A 78 2.53 -4.82 2.21
C ALA A 78 1.80 -5.33 3.46
N ASP A 79 2.33 -6.38 4.09
CA ASP A 79 1.75 -6.93 5.33
C ASP A 79 1.63 -5.89 6.45
N LEU A 80 2.46 -4.84 6.44
CA LEU A 80 2.36 -3.71 7.37
C LEU A 80 1.02 -2.99 7.32
N ASN A 81 0.32 -3.00 6.17
CA ASN A 81 -1.04 -2.48 6.08
C ASN A 81 -2.03 -3.26 6.95
N ILE A 82 -1.74 -4.53 7.23
CA ILE A 82 -2.58 -5.43 8.01
C ILE A 82 -2.09 -5.48 9.46
N VAL A 83 -0.81 -5.78 9.67
CA VAL A 83 -0.27 -6.00 11.03
C VAL A 83 -0.02 -4.72 11.81
N GLY A 84 0.27 -3.61 11.13
CA GLY A 84 0.48 -2.30 11.78
C GLY A 84 -0.69 -1.87 12.67
N PRO A 85 -1.91 -1.73 12.12
CA PRO A 85 -3.09 -1.41 12.92
C PRO A 85 -3.51 -2.54 13.86
N ALA A 86 -3.31 -3.81 13.50
CA ALA A 86 -3.73 -4.94 14.33
C ALA A 86 -2.89 -5.12 15.60
N TRP A 87 -1.57 -4.91 15.52
CA TRP A 87 -0.66 -5.07 16.66
C TRP A 87 -0.47 -3.77 17.45
N GLY A 88 -0.67 -2.60 16.83
CA GLY A 88 -0.60 -1.31 17.52
C GLY A 88 0.79 -0.97 18.05
N CYS A 89 1.85 -1.55 17.48
CA CYS A 89 3.23 -1.32 17.89
C CYS A 89 4.06 -0.64 16.78
N PRO A 90 5.19 0.01 17.11
CA PRO A 90 6.09 0.56 16.10
C PRO A 90 6.55 -0.53 15.12
N ALA A 91 6.41 -0.26 13.82
CA ALA A 91 6.80 -1.20 12.77
C ALA A 91 7.51 -0.48 11.61
N VAL A 92 8.48 -1.14 10.98
CA VAL A 92 9.21 -0.64 9.80
C VAL A 92 9.38 -1.75 8.77
N ALA A 93 9.43 -1.39 7.49
CA ALA A 93 9.94 -2.27 6.44
C ALA A 93 11.41 -1.94 6.18
N TYR A 94 12.27 -2.95 6.14
CA TYR A 94 13.69 -2.79 5.82
C TYR A 94 14.22 -4.04 5.12
N GLY A 95 14.97 -3.85 4.05
CA GLY A 95 15.65 -4.91 3.31
C GLY A 95 16.60 -4.30 2.27
N PRO A 96 17.67 -5.01 1.89
CA PRO A 96 18.48 -4.63 0.72
C PRO A 96 17.67 -4.84 -0.57
N GLY A 97 18.06 -4.14 -1.64
CA GLY A 97 17.43 -4.27 -2.97
C GLY A 97 16.79 -2.96 -3.44
N ASP A 98 16.63 -2.84 -4.76
CA ASP A 98 15.90 -1.75 -5.39
C ASP A 98 14.49 -2.23 -5.73
N SER A 99 13.48 -1.62 -5.11
CA SER A 99 12.08 -2.00 -5.36
C SER A 99 11.58 -1.63 -6.75
N ALA A 100 12.34 -0.86 -7.53
CA ALA A 100 12.00 -0.63 -8.93
C ALA A 100 12.11 -1.93 -9.75
N LEU A 101 12.81 -2.94 -9.25
CA LEU A 101 12.97 -4.25 -9.89
C LEU A 101 11.85 -5.22 -9.55
N ASP A 102 10.97 -4.88 -8.60
CA ASP A 102 9.85 -5.71 -8.19
C ASP A 102 8.99 -6.08 -9.43
N HIS A 103 8.85 -7.39 -9.69
CA HIS A 103 8.10 -7.94 -10.83
C HIS A 103 8.65 -7.59 -12.22
N THR A 104 9.94 -7.24 -12.32
CA THR A 104 10.62 -7.14 -13.62
C THR A 104 11.11 -8.52 -14.08
N PRO A 105 11.30 -8.75 -15.40
CA PRO A 105 11.81 -10.03 -15.90
C PRO A 105 13.22 -10.40 -15.41
N ASP A 106 14.01 -9.39 -15.03
CA ASP A 106 15.41 -9.50 -14.63
C ASP A 106 15.60 -9.02 -13.16
N GLU A 107 14.78 -9.54 -12.24
CA GLU A 107 14.85 -9.28 -10.79
C GLU A 107 16.16 -9.79 -10.13
#